data_AF-A0A016TAM2-F1
#
_entry.id   AF-A0A016TAM2-F1
#
_cell.length_a   1.000
_cell.length_b   1.000
_cell.length_c   1.000
_cell.angle_alpha   90.00
_cell.angle_beta   90.00
_cell.angle_gamma   90.00
#
_symmetry.space_group_name_H-M   'P 1'
#
loop_
_entity.id
_entity.type
_entity.pdbx_description
1 polymer ?
#
loop_
_entity_poly.entity_id
_entity_poly.type
_entity_poly.pdbx_seq_one_letter_code
_entity_poly.pdbx_strand_id
1 'polypeptide(L)'
;MCAIVLRTFRLITVRRNESNNAAIGFIGSVPSSFTMASSFTRAERSGNIFYRITGLIRSGQLPWSERPLWYDVYVAHPPLQAHDWNVKHAKYDEPVRKIFYEEDIVRAAFYKKYRGGVMNLENARESLSQQFIKEYEILKNEVKGRFGLCYLYNIFAAFWANFTEIVR
;
A
#
# COMPACT_ATOMS: atom_id res chain seq x y z
N MET A 1 -22.73 -89.93 4.75
CA MET A 1 -22.84 -88.55 5.27
C MET A 1 -23.38 -87.69 4.14
N CYS A 2 -24.70 -87.64 3.86
CA CYS A 2 -25.77 -86.81 4.48
C CYS A 2 -25.36 -85.32 4.52
N ALA A 3 -26.05 -84.31 3.94
CA ALA A 3 -27.43 -84.13 3.48
C ALA A 3 -27.47 -82.90 2.48
N ILE A 4 -28.31 -82.85 1.43
CA ILE A 4 -29.64 -82.16 1.32
C ILE A 4 -29.53 -80.60 1.39
N VAL A 5 -30.14 -79.70 0.60
CA VAL A 5 -31.05 -79.68 -0.57
C VAL A 5 -31.08 -78.22 -1.11
N LEU A 6 -31.41 -78.09 -2.41
CA LEU A 6 -31.85 -76.92 -3.20
C LEU A 6 -32.63 -75.82 -2.45
N ARG A 7 -32.63 -74.56 -2.94
CA ARG A 7 -33.81 -73.92 -3.60
C ARG A 7 -33.78 -72.38 -3.76
N THR A 8 -34.09 -71.95 -4.99
CA THR A 8 -35.04 -70.89 -5.44
C THR A 8 -34.90 -69.44 -4.94
N PHE A 9 -34.71 -68.45 -5.83
CA PHE A 9 -35.68 -67.77 -6.73
C PHE A 9 -36.48 -66.62 -6.07
N ARG A 10 -36.44 -65.47 -6.77
CA ARG A 10 -37.46 -64.41 -6.95
C ARG A 10 -37.67 -63.32 -5.88
N LEU A 11 -37.36 -62.09 -6.33
CA LEU A 11 -38.21 -60.88 -6.36
C LEU A 11 -39.54 -60.97 -5.61
N ILE A 12 -39.69 -60.13 -4.58
CA ILE A 12 -40.99 -59.67 -4.09
C ILE A 12 -40.94 -58.14 -3.94
N THR A 13 -41.77 -57.51 -4.75
CA THR A 13 -42.25 -56.14 -4.64
C THR A 13 -43.10 -55.98 -3.37
N VAL A 14 -42.89 -54.90 -2.60
CA VAL A 14 -43.83 -54.51 -1.53
C VAL A 14 -44.31 -53.09 -1.78
N ARG A 15 -45.63 -53.04 -1.98
CA ARG A 15 -46.50 -51.87 -2.14
C ARG A 15 -46.27 -50.84 -1.03
N ARG A 16 -46.20 -49.56 -1.43
CA ARG A 16 -46.43 -48.43 -0.52
C ARG A 16 -47.93 -48.12 -0.58
N ASN A 17 -48.61 -48.28 0.55
CA ASN A 17 -50.05 -48.04 0.68
C ASN A 17 -50.38 -46.55 0.51
N GLU A 18 -51.39 -46.27 -0.31
CA GLU A 18 -52.16 -45.04 -0.25
C GLU A 18 -53.22 -45.16 0.85
N SER A 19 -53.24 -44.20 1.78
CA SER A 19 -54.48 -43.76 2.41
C SER A 19 -54.28 -42.36 2.96
N ASN A 20 -54.85 -41.40 2.23
CA ASN A 20 -55.70 -40.32 2.71
C ASN A 20 -55.16 -39.44 3.86
N ASN A 21 -54.99 -38.14 3.60
CA ASN A 21 -55.81 -37.11 4.23
C ASN A 21 -55.51 -35.72 3.65
N ALA A 22 -56.57 -35.13 3.11
CA ALA A 22 -56.94 -33.71 3.15
C ALA A 22 -55.89 -32.63 2.82
N ALA A 23 -56.20 -31.91 1.74
CA ALA A 23 -55.75 -30.54 1.51
C ALA A 23 -56.02 -29.65 2.74
N ILE A 24 -54.98 -28.97 3.21
CA ILE A 24 -55.07 -27.67 3.89
C ILE A 24 -53.99 -26.79 3.26
N GLY A 25 -54.43 -25.75 2.57
CA GLY A 25 -53.55 -24.76 1.98
C GLY A 25 -52.97 -23.80 3.00
N PHE A 26 -51.99 -23.00 2.53
CA PHE A 26 -51.44 -21.81 3.18
C PHE A 26 -50.71 -22.09 4.51
N ILE A 27 -49.41 -21.86 4.63
CA ILE A 27 -48.75 -20.56 4.57
C ILE A 27 -47.30 -20.82 4.12
N GLY A 28 -46.80 -20.00 3.20
CA GLY A 28 -45.37 -19.98 2.89
C GLY A 28 -44.57 -19.75 4.15
N SER A 29 -43.83 -20.77 4.59
CA SER A 29 -42.67 -20.55 5.43
C SER A 29 -41.63 -19.86 4.55
N VAL A 30 -41.68 -18.52 4.57
CA VAL A 30 -40.49 -17.70 4.37
C VAL A 30 -39.40 -18.42 5.16
N PRO A 31 -38.29 -18.89 4.56
CA PRO A 31 -37.19 -19.38 5.36
C PRO A 31 -36.84 -18.22 6.28
N SER A 32 -37.19 -18.42 7.55
CA SER A 32 -36.82 -17.60 8.69
C SER A 32 -35.47 -17.02 8.37
N SER A 33 -35.41 -15.69 8.26
CA SER A 33 -34.20 -14.89 8.09
C SER A 33 -33.06 -15.68 8.69
N PHE A 34 -32.25 -16.33 7.83
CA PHE A 34 -31.00 -16.91 8.24
C PHE A 34 -30.30 -15.72 8.85
N THR A 35 -30.32 -15.68 10.18
CA THR A 35 -29.61 -14.67 10.94
C THR A 35 -28.19 -15.14 10.74
N MET A 36 -27.62 -14.77 9.60
CA MET A 36 -26.22 -15.00 9.33
C MET A 36 -25.56 -14.21 10.43
N ALA A 37 -25.00 -14.93 11.38
CA ALA A 37 -24.03 -14.39 12.28
C ALA A 37 -22.86 -13.97 11.39
N SER A 38 -22.96 -12.78 10.79
CA SER A 38 -21.87 -11.99 10.27
C SER A 38 -21.04 -11.56 11.48
N SER A 39 -20.51 -12.56 12.19
CA SER A 39 -19.53 -12.43 13.23
C SER A 39 -18.24 -12.06 12.51
N PHE A 40 -18.15 -10.77 12.15
CA PHE A 40 -16.96 -10.18 11.62
C PHE A 40 -15.85 -10.46 12.65
N THR A 41 -14.95 -11.38 12.31
CA THR A 41 -13.88 -11.75 13.22
C THR A 41 -12.97 -10.54 13.36
N ARG A 42 -12.96 -9.94 14.55
CA ARG A 42 -12.01 -8.89 14.94
C ARG A 42 -10.64 -9.53 15.17
N ALA A 43 -10.03 -9.93 14.07
CA ALA A 43 -8.76 -10.63 14.00
C ALA A 43 -7.80 -9.84 13.12
N GLU A 44 -7.43 -8.63 13.57
CA GLU A 44 -6.57 -7.70 12.84
C GLU A 44 -5.16 -8.24 12.58
N ARG A 45 -4.67 -9.15 13.41
CA ARG A 45 -3.36 -9.81 13.22
C ARG A 45 -3.41 -11.00 12.25
N SER A 46 -4.59 -11.50 11.93
CA SER A 46 -4.78 -12.71 11.11
C SER A 46 -4.93 -12.36 9.62
N GLY A 47 -3.89 -11.76 9.06
CA GLY A 47 -3.78 -11.42 7.64
C GLY A 47 -4.65 -10.25 7.16
N ASN A 48 -4.53 -9.93 5.88
CA ASN A 48 -5.23 -8.83 5.22
C ASN A 48 -6.77 -8.98 5.31
N ILE A 49 -7.47 -7.85 5.46
CA ILE A 49 -8.94 -7.77 5.39
C ILE A 49 -9.50 -8.40 4.11
N PHE A 50 -8.81 -8.24 2.98
CA PHE A 50 -9.23 -8.83 1.72
C PHE A 50 -9.30 -10.36 1.80
N TYR A 51 -8.22 -11.02 2.24
CA TYR A 51 -8.19 -12.47 2.37
C TYR A 51 -9.18 -13.01 3.38
N ARG A 52 -9.43 -12.28 4.47
CA ARG A 52 -10.45 -12.67 5.47
C ARG A 52 -11.85 -12.68 4.85
N ILE A 53 -12.22 -11.64 4.10
CA ILE A 53 -13.54 -11.56 3.44
C ILE A 53 -13.64 -12.59 2.33
N THR A 54 -12.62 -12.74 1.48
CA THR A 54 -12.60 -13.80 0.46
C THR A 54 -12.72 -15.18 1.07
N GLY A 55 -12.08 -15.43 2.23
CA GLY A 55 -12.20 -16.69 2.97
C GLY A 55 -13.62 -16.95 3.48
N LEU A 56 -14.27 -15.94 4.07
CA LEU A 56 -15.66 -16.02 4.54
C LEU A 56 -16.65 -16.27 3.39
N ILE A 57 -16.40 -15.64 2.25
CA ILE A 57 -17.19 -15.87 1.03
C ILE A 57 -17.01 -17.31 0.54
N ARG A 58 -15.77 -17.81 0.49
CA ARG A 58 -15.45 -19.16 0.02
C ARG A 58 -15.94 -20.26 0.97
N SER A 59 -16.00 -19.99 2.27
CA SER A 59 -16.54 -20.93 3.27
C SER A 59 -18.07 -20.93 3.33
N GLY A 60 -18.74 -20.02 2.59
CA GLY A 60 -20.18 -19.87 2.60
C GLY A 60 -20.74 -19.18 3.85
N GLN A 61 -19.88 -18.65 4.72
CA GLN A 61 -20.29 -17.88 5.91
C GLN A 61 -20.75 -16.46 5.56
N LEU A 62 -20.25 -15.91 4.44
CA LEU A 62 -20.72 -14.65 3.86
C LEU A 62 -21.26 -14.92 2.45
N PRO A 63 -22.53 -14.63 2.15
CA PRO A 63 -23.06 -14.84 0.81
C PRO A 63 -22.48 -13.78 -0.13
N TRP A 64 -22.36 -14.14 -1.41
CA TRP A 64 -21.80 -13.25 -2.44
C TRP A 64 -22.59 -11.95 -2.63
N SER A 65 -23.90 -11.98 -2.32
CA SER A 65 -24.80 -10.83 -2.39
C SER A 65 -24.54 -9.79 -1.30
N GLU A 66 -23.96 -10.19 -0.17
CA GLU A 66 -23.66 -9.31 0.97
C GLU A 66 -22.18 -8.94 1.06
N ARG A 67 -21.44 -9.08 -0.04
CA ARG A 67 -20.05 -8.64 -0.08
C ARG A 67 -19.97 -7.13 0.18
N PRO A 68 -18.93 -6.65 0.90
CA PRO A 68 -18.73 -5.22 1.10
C PRO A 68 -18.57 -4.48 -0.22
N LEU A 69 -19.09 -3.25 -0.30
CA LEU A 69 -19.00 -2.41 -1.50
C LEU A 69 -17.56 -2.24 -2.01
N TRP A 70 -16.60 -2.11 -1.08
CA TRP A 70 -15.18 -1.94 -1.42
C TRP A 70 -14.53 -3.20 -2.00
N TYR A 71 -15.13 -4.38 -1.83
CA TYR A 71 -14.54 -5.65 -2.27
C TYR A 71 -14.29 -5.65 -3.79
N ASP A 72 -15.27 -5.17 -4.57
CA ASP A 72 -15.16 -5.11 -6.02
C ASP A 72 -14.08 -4.11 -6.47
N VAL A 73 -13.97 -2.98 -5.76
CA VAL A 73 -12.92 -1.98 -6.00
C VAL A 73 -11.54 -2.58 -5.73
N TYR A 74 -11.40 -3.35 -4.66
CA TYR A 74 -10.15 -4.02 -4.31
C TYR A 74 -9.75 -5.09 -5.33
N VAL A 75 -10.73 -5.87 -5.84
CA VAL A 75 -10.48 -6.87 -6.89
C VAL A 75 -10.08 -6.22 -8.21
N ALA A 76 -10.70 -5.10 -8.58
CA ALA A 76 -10.38 -4.36 -9.81
C ALA A 76 -9.01 -3.67 -9.73
N HIS A 77 -8.69 -3.09 -8.57
CA HIS A 77 -7.48 -2.31 -8.35
C HIS A 77 -6.77 -2.78 -7.07
N PRO A 78 -6.08 -3.94 -7.11
CA PRO A 78 -5.35 -4.42 -5.95
C PRO A 78 -4.17 -3.49 -5.63
N PRO A 79 -3.86 -3.27 -4.33
CA PRO A 79 -2.70 -2.49 -3.95
C PRO A 79 -1.41 -3.23 -4.33
N LEU A 80 -0.34 -2.47 -4.61
CA LEU A 80 0.99 -3.01 -4.97
C LEU A 80 1.54 -3.98 -3.90
N GLN A 81 1.28 -3.67 -2.63
CA GLN A 81 1.64 -4.51 -1.50
C GLN A 81 0.41 -4.73 -0.63
N ALA A 82 0.13 -5.98 -0.30
CA ALA A 82 -0.97 -6.34 0.58
C ALA A 82 -0.75 -5.74 1.99
N HIS A 83 -1.85 -5.35 2.64
CA HIS A 83 -1.82 -4.89 4.02
C HIS A 83 -1.70 -6.08 4.97
N ASP A 84 -0.54 -6.26 5.58
CA ASP A 84 -0.38 -7.17 6.72
C ASP A 84 -0.12 -6.39 8.02
N TRP A 85 -0.44 -7.00 9.14
CA TRP A 85 -0.33 -6.36 10.45
C TRP A 85 1.12 -6.06 10.88
N ASN A 86 2.08 -6.82 10.36
CA ASN A 86 3.50 -6.73 10.71
C ASN A 86 4.37 -6.66 9.45
N VAL A 87 3.97 -5.84 8.48
CA VAL A 87 4.82 -5.56 7.32
C VAL A 87 6.01 -4.72 7.77
N LYS A 88 7.21 -5.30 7.70
CA LYS A 88 8.44 -4.52 7.71
C LYS A 88 8.75 -4.11 6.27
N HIS A 89 8.58 -2.82 5.97
CA HIS A 89 8.99 -2.30 4.67
C HIS A 89 10.50 -2.41 4.50
N ALA A 90 10.96 -2.45 3.25
CA ALA A 90 12.39 -2.27 2.97
C ALA A 90 12.84 -0.98 3.66
N LYS A 91 13.93 -1.05 4.44
CA LYS A 91 14.51 0.05 5.24
C LYS A 91 13.83 0.37 6.57
N TYR A 92 13.02 -0.52 7.13
CA TYR A 92 12.36 -0.31 8.43
C TYR A 92 13.34 0.09 9.57
N ASP A 93 14.51 -0.54 9.62
CA ASP A 93 15.53 -0.27 10.64
C ASP A 93 16.65 0.66 10.15
N GLU A 94 16.55 1.21 8.94
CA GLU A 94 17.57 2.12 8.40
C GLU A 94 17.26 3.58 8.79
N PRO A 95 18.26 4.35 9.26
CA PRO A 95 18.06 5.76 9.54
C PRO A 95 17.77 6.53 8.24
N VAL A 96 16.82 7.47 8.30
CA VAL A 96 16.48 8.32 7.16
C VAL A 96 17.70 9.13 6.74
N ARG A 97 18.10 8.99 5.47
CA ARG A 97 19.24 9.73 4.91
C ARG A 97 18.88 11.21 4.80
N LYS A 98 19.82 12.07 5.20
CA LYS A 98 19.70 13.53 4.99
C LYS A 98 19.76 13.82 3.49
N ILE A 99 18.84 14.68 3.02
CA ILE A 99 18.78 15.11 1.63
C ILE A 99 19.55 16.43 1.54
N PHE A 100 20.68 16.41 0.85
CA PHE A 100 21.50 17.59 0.57
C PHE A 100 21.78 17.67 -0.92
N TYR A 101 21.74 18.87 -1.45
CA TYR A 101 22.06 19.15 -2.85
C TYR A 101 23.36 19.96 -2.97
N GLU A 102 23.95 19.98 -4.16
CA GLU A 102 25.23 20.67 -4.38
C GLU A 102 25.09 22.19 -4.20
N GLU A 103 23.93 22.75 -4.56
CA GLU A 103 23.63 24.17 -4.39
C GLU A 103 23.46 24.57 -2.93
N ASP A 104 23.21 23.63 -2.00
CA ASP A 104 23.06 23.93 -0.58
C ASP A 104 24.34 24.51 0.03
N ILE A 105 25.50 24.18 -0.53
CA ILE A 105 26.79 24.74 -0.09
C ILE A 105 26.83 26.25 -0.40
N VAL A 106 26.42 26.62 -1.62
CA VAL A 106 26.38 28.02 -2.07
C VAL A 106 25.30 28.78 -1.31
N ARG A 107 24.14 28.13 -1.09
CA ARG A 107 23.02 28.67 -0.30
C ARG A 107 23.44 28.95 1.14
N ALA A 108 24.18 28.04 1.77
CA ALA A 108 24.71 28.23 3.12
C ALA A 108 25.71 29.41 3.19
N ALA A 109 26.60 29.53 2.20
CA ALA A 109 27.52 30.65 2.10
C ALA A 109 26.79 31.99 1.91
N PHE A 110 25.72 32.00 1.09
CA PHE A 110 24.87 33.16 0.90
C PHE A 110 24.22 33.61 2.22
N TYR A 111 23.56 32.72 2.95
CA TYR A 111 22.89 33.07 4.21
C TYR A 111 23.86 33.35 5.38
N LYS A 112 25.10 32.89 5.29
CA LYS A 112 26.16 33.27 6.24
C LYS A 112 26.59 34.72 6.06
N LYS A 113 26.63 35.21 4.81
CA LYS A 113 27.09 36.56 4.48
C LYS A 113 25.97 37.59 4.43
N TYR A 114 24.80 37.19 3.95
CA TYR A 114 23.64 38.05 3.72
C TYR A 114 22.46 37.58 4.58
N ARG A 115 21.63 38.52 5.04
CA ARG A 115 20.37 38.16 5.71
C ARG A 115 19.32 37.74 4.67
N GLY A 116 18.42 36.83 5.06
CA GLY A 116 17.33 36.39 4.21
C GLY A 116 16.33 37.51 3.91
N GLY A 117 15.78 37.51 2.69
CA GLY A 117 14.70 38.40 2.27
C GLY A 117 13.31 37.85 2.56
N VAL A 118 12.26 38.62 2.24
CA VAL A 118 10.87 38.18 2.35
C VAL A 118 10.60 37.09 1.33
N MET A 119 10.13 35.94 1.82
CA MET A 119 9.77 34.79 1.00
C MET A 119 8.26 34.58 1.04
N ASN A 120 7.65 34.43 -0.13
CA ASN A 120 6.25 34.04 -0.25
C ASN A 120 6.21 32.59 -0.74
N LEU A 121 5.58 31.70 0.03
CA LEU A 121 5.49 30.27 -0.27
C LEU A 121 4.29 29.92 -1.18
N GLU A 122 3.32 30.82 -1.30
CA GLU A 122 2.11 30.64 -2.11
C GLU A 122 2.40 30.95 -3.59
N ASN A 123 3.29 31.90 -3.84
CA ASN A 123 3.67 32.32 -5.18
C ASN A 123 4.94 31.57 -5.63
N ALA A 124 4.94 31.05 -6.87
CA ALA A 124 6.10 30.43 -7.51
C ALA A 124 7.21 31.44 -7.91
N ARG A 125 7.34 32.55 -7.16
CA ARG A 125 8.40 33.53 -7.38
C ARG A 125 9.70 33.01 -6.79
N GLU A 126 10.77 33.20 -7.53
CA GLU A 126 12.09 32.76 -7.12
C GLU A 126 12.60 33.58 -5.93
N SER A 127 13.20 32.89 -4.97
CA SER A 127 13.89 33.54 -3.86
C SER A 127 15.11 34.30 -4.35
N LEU A 128 15.53 35.32 -3.59
CA LEU A 128 16.80 36.01 -3.84
C LEU A 128 17.99 35.02 -3.81
N SER A 129 17.95 34.05 -2.90
CA SER A 129 18.96 32.99 -2.84
C SER A 129 18.94 32.09 -4.08
N GLN A 130 17.78 31.83 -4.66
CA GLN A 130 17.64 31.01 -5.86
C GLN A 130 18.11 31.77 -7.11
N GLN A 131 17.78 33.05 -7.23
CA GLN A 131 18.32 33.92 -8.27
C GLN A 131 19.85 33.98 -8.20
N PHE A 132 20.40 34.15 -6.99
CA PHE A 132 21.84 34.14 -6.78
C PHE A 132 22.50 32.83 -7.22
N ILE A 133 21.89 31.68 -6.90
CA ILE A 133 22.41 30.37 -7.30
C ILE A 133 22.43 30.24 -8.83
N LYS A 134 21.39 30.70 -9.53
CA LYS A 134 21.35 30.69 -11.00
C LYS A 134 22.49 31.49 -11.63
N GLU A 135 22.69 32.72 -11.15
CA GLU A 135 23.79 33.57 -11.64
C GLU A 135 25.16 32.94 -11.33
N TYR A 136 25.30 32.34 -10.14
CA TYR A 136 26.52 31.62 -9.77
C TYR A 136 26.80 30.43 -10.71
N GLU A 137 25.79 29.66 -11.09
CA GLU A 137 25.93 28.54 -12.01
C GLU A 137 26.33 28.99 -13.42
N ILE A 138 25.74 30.07 -13.92
CA ILE A 138 26.10 30.67 -15.22
C ILE A 138 27.59 31.05 -15.22
N LEU A 139 28.03 31.79 -14.21
CA LEU A 139 29.43 32.23 -14.09
C LEU A 139 30.39 31.05 -13.92
N LYS A 140 30.02 30.03 -13.13
CA LYS A 140 30.80 28.81 -12.97
C LYS A 140 31.02 28.10 -14.31
N ASN A 141 29.98 28.03 -15.14
CA ASN A 141 30.05 27.40 -16.46
C ASN A 141 30.88 28.22 -17.45
N GLU A 142 30.73 29.54 -17.46
CA GLU A 142 31.54 30.42 -18.30
C GLU A 142 33.03 30.34 -17.96
N VAL A 143 33.38 30.36 -16.68
CA VAL A 143 34.78 30.28 -16.22
C VAL A 143 35.37 28.91 -16.57
N LYS A 144 34.60 27.83 -16.43
CA LYS A 144 35.01 26.47 -16.83
C LYS A 144 35.28 26.37 -18.33
N GLY A 145 34.56 27.13 -19.16
CA GLY A 145 34.76 27.19 -20.61
C GLY A 145 35.92 28.09 -21.06
N ARG A 146 36.24 29.14 -20.30
CA ARG A 146 37.23 30.17 -20.69
C ARG A 146 38.65 29.93 -20.15
N PHE A 147 38.79 29.27 -19.00
CA PHE A 147 40.09 29.02 -18.38
C PHE A 147 40.29 27.52 -18.16
N GLY A 148 41.21 26.92 -18.93
CA GLY A 148 41.74 25.60 -18.63
C GLY A 148 42.27 25.54 -17.19
N LEU A 149 42.17 24.35 -16.58
CA LEU A 149 42.34 23.97 -15.16
C LEU A 149 43.45 24.63 -14.29
N CYS A 150 44.32 25.48 -14.83
CA CYS A 150 45.45 26.08 -14.11
C CYS A 150 45.12 27.39 -13.35
N TYR A 151 44.09 28.15 -13.73
CA TYR A 151 43.79 29.45 -13.09
C TYR A 151 42.68 29.40 -12.02
N LEU A 152 41.93 28.30 -11.93
CA LEU A 152 40.87 28.13 -10.93
C LEU A 152 41.41 27.83 -9.52
N TYR A 153 42.57 27.17 -9.41
CA TYR A 153 43.16 26.87 -8.10
C TYR A 153 43.57 28.13 -7.32
N ASN A 154 44.07 29.18 -7.97
CA ASN A 154 44.59 30.35 -7.25
C ASN A 154 43.50 31.30 -6.74
N ILE A 155 42.39 31.48 -7.46
CA ILE A 155 41.29 32.35 -7.01
C ILE A 155 40.39 31.62 -6.00
N PHE A 156 40.17 30.30 -6.18
CA PHE A 156 39.33 29.52 -5.26
C PHE A 156 40.07 29.10 -3.97
N ALA A 157 41.40 28.88 -4.00
CA ALA A 157 42.17 28.60 -2.79
C ALA A 157 42.20 29.78 -1.82
N ALA A 158 42.22 31.02 -2.32
CA ALA A 158 42.13 32.22 -1.48
C ALA A 158 40.76 32.33 -0.77
N PHE A 159 39.70 31.84 -1.39
CA PHE A 159 38.35 31.79 -0.80
C PHE A 159 38.18 30.60 0.16
N TRP A 160 38.79 29.45 -0.15
CA TRP A 160 38.75 28.23 0.68
C TRP A 160 39.63 28.33 1.95
N ALA A 161 40.76 29.02 1.90
CA ALA A 161 41.61 29.27 3.07
C ALA A 161 40.86 30.02 4.19
N ASN A 162 39.93 30.90 3.80
CA ASN A 162 39.05 31.64 4.72
C ASN A 162 37.87 30.79 5.24
N PHE A 163 37.56 29.66 4.58
CA PHE A 163 36.50 28.74 4.99
C PHE A 163 36.97 27.81 6.12
N THR A 164 38.25 27.43 6.14
CA THR A 164 38.84 26.58 7.20
C THR A 164 39.07 27.28 8.53
N GLU A 165 39.12 28.62 8.56
CA GLU A 165 39.23 29.38 9.82
C GLU A 165 37.89 29.54 10.57
N ILE A 166 36.74 29.29 9.93
CA ILE A 166 35.42 29.52 10.55
C ILE A 166 34.79 28.20 11.08
N VAL A 167 35.51 27.07 11.00
CA VAL A 167 35.07 25.76 11.53
C VAL A 167 36.00 25.26 12.66
N ARG A 168 36.80 26.16 13.26
CA ARG A 168 37.36 25.99 14.61
C ARG A 168 36.61 26.89 15.58
#